data_AF-A0A7K0VN35-F1
#
_entry.id   AF-A0A7K0VN35-F1
#
_cell.length_a   1.000
_cell.length_b   1.000
_cell.length_c   1.000
_cell.angle_alpha   90.00
_cell.angle_beta   90.00
_cell.angle_gamma   90.00
#
_symmetry.space_group_name_H-M   'P 1'
#
loop_
_entity.id
_entity.type
_entity.pdbx_description
1 polymer ?
#
loop_
_entity_poly.entity_id
_entity_poly.type
_entity_poly.pdbx_seq_one_letter_code
_entity_poly.pdbx_strand_id
1 'polypeptide(L)'
;MRGLLSTISHSGPLAEAISQSRTLVAPSPLYPFALALRAKERPLIVVTASSRSAEDLVSELRTLHECVYEFPAWETLPHERLSPRSDTVAKRIQTLYEIENWRSAPNQVNPIIVTPVRGFIHCFISNLGKAPLIQLQANQEISLTALVEHLASLSYTRTDLVERRGDFAVRGGIVDIFLPLSAHPIRVDFFGDEIEQLSYFDVSDQRTIQSISEKLSIYPCRELLLTDAVRTRAYELVEKYPAAKEVLDRISQGIVTEGMESLIPLLTDSQESIIKRALPSTEIIFLDSERIRSRATDLLSTNKEFLAASWSNASVGAQSPLHDGDGTYLSWDELQAEMAAANLPLQNFNPFGSDLE
;
A
#
# COMPACT_ATOMS: atom_id res chain seq x y z
N MET A 1 -28.16 0.69 2.25
CA MET A 1 -27.79 0.51 0.82
C MET A 1 -27.92 -0.94 0.32
N ARG A 2 -27.64 -1.98 1.14
CA ARG A 2 -27.76 -3.41 0.74
C ARG A 2 -29.11 -3.83 0.13
N GLY A 3 -30.23 -3.27 0.60
CA GLY A 3 -31.56 -3.56 0.02
C GLY A 3 -31.68 -3.15 -1.45
N LEU A 4 -31.16 -1.97 -1.83
CA LEU A 4 -31.14 -1.50 -3.21
C LEU A 4 -30.22 -2.37 -4.09
N LEU A 5 -29.04 -2.75 -3.58
CA LEU A 5 -28.14 -3.68 -4.28
C LEU A 5 -28.83 -5.02 -4.56
N SER A 6 -29.57 -5.54 -3.58
CA SER A 6 -30.39 -6.75 -3.76
C SER A 6 -31.42 -6.54 -4.87
N THR A 7 -32.19 -5.46 -4.85
CA THR A 7 -33.19 -5.16 -5.90
C THR A 7 -32.56 -5.08 -7.29
N ILE A 8 -31.42 -4.39 -7.45
CA ILE A 8 -30.72 -4.30 -8.74
C ILE A 8 -30.26 -5.70 -9.19
N SER A 9 -29.72 -6.52 -8.28
CA SER A 9 -29.27 -7.87 -8.62
C SER A 9 -30.38 -8.82 -9.07
N HIS A 10 -31.64 -8.59 -8.65
CA HIS A 10 -32.79 -9.40 -9.08
C HIS A 10 -33.42 -8.88 -10.39
N SER A 11 -33.05 -7.68 -10.84
CA SER A 11 -33.47 -7.14 -12.13
C SER A 11 -32.54 -7.69 -13.22
N GLY A 12 -32.89 -8.85 -13.80
CA GLY A 12 -32.07 -9.56 -14.79
C GLY A 12 -31.47 -8.65 -15.88
N PRO A 13 -32.27 -7.87 -16.62
CA PRO A 13 -31.76 -7.01 -17.69
C PRO A 13 -30.81 -5.91 -17.21
N LEU A 14 -31.07 -5.32 -16.04
CA LEU A 14 -30.24 -4.24 -15.50
C LEU A 14 -28.92 -4.78 -14.92
N ALA A 15 -28.99 -5.89 -14.18
CA ALA A 15 -27.81 -6.57 -13.64
C ALA A 15 -26.89 -7.05 -14.77
N GLU A 16 -27.46 -7.63 -15.82
CA GLU A 16 -26.73 -8.10 -17.00
C GLU A 16 -26.07 -6.95 -17.77
N ALA A 17 -26.81 -5.84 -17.99
CA ALA A 17 -26.25 -4.65 -18.61
C ALA A 17 -25.06 -4.11 -17.81
N ILE A 18 -25.16 -4.07 -16.47
CA ILE A 18 -24.07 -3.60 -15.60
C ILE A 18 -22.87 -4.55 -15.59
N SER A 19 -23.09 -5.88 -15.59
CA SER A 19 -22.01 -6.86 -15.49
C SER A 19 -21.27 -7.11 -16.80
N GLN A 20 -21.92 -6.92 -17.94
CA GLN A 20 -21.33 -7.19 -19.26
C GLN A 20 -20.79 -5.94 -19.96
N SER A 21 -21.24 -4.74 -19.57
CA SER A 21 -20.83 -3.50 -20.27
C SER A 21 -19.33 -3.25 -20.13
N ARG A 22 -18.71 -2.87 -21.26
CA ARG A 22 -17.31 -2.44 -21.30
C ARG A 22 -17.13 -0.98 -20.87
N THR A 23 -18.01 -0.13 -21.39
CA THR A 23 -18.17 1.24 -20.92
C THR A 23 -19.54 1.37 -20.26
N LEU A 24 -19.59 1.86 -19.02
CA LEU A 24 -20.81 2.20 -18.32
C LEU A 24 -20.93 3.72 -18.22
N VAL A 25 -21.88 4.30 -18.94
CA VAL A 25 -22.23 5.72 -18.80
C VAL A 25 -23.33 5.86 -17.76
N ALA A 26 -22.99 6.37 -16.58
CA ALA A 26 -23.94 6.55 -15.49
C ALA A 26 -23.48 7.62 -14.49
N PRO A 27 -24.41 8.22 -13.72
CA PRO A 27 -24.06 9.10 -12.61
C PRO A 27 -23.18 8.39 -11.57
N SER A 28 -22.20 9.10 -11.01
CA SER A 28 -21.25 8.52 -10.04
C SER A 28 -21.87 7.83 -8.82
N PRO A 29 -23.05 8.24 -8.28
CA PRO A 29 -23.67 7.51 -7.16
C PRO A 29 -24.10 6.08 -7.50
N LEU A 30 -24.15 5.69 -8.79
CA LEU A 30 -24.44 4.31 -9.19
C LEU A 30 -23.20 3.40 -9.11
N TYR A 31 -21.98 3.96 -9.16
CA TYR A 31 -20.75 3.17 -9.29
C TYR A 31 -20.54 2.17 -8.15
N PRO A 32 -20.73 2.50 -6.85
CA PRO A 32 -20.55 1.52 -5.79
C PRO A 32 -21.44 0.29 -5.95
N PHE A 33 -22.67 0.46 -6.42
CA PHE A 33 -23.60 -0.65 -6.68
C PHE A 33 -23.15 -1.49 -7.87
N ALA A 34 -22.76 -0.83 -8.97
CA ALA A 34 -22.28 -1.52 -10.15
C ALA A 34 -20.99 -2.32 -9.87
N LEU A 35 -20.04 -1.71 -9.16
CA LEU A 35 -18.80 -2.37 -8.73
C LEU A 35 -19.09 -3.56 -7.80
N ALA A 36 -19.97 -3.41 -6.81
CA ALA A 36 -20.35 -4.52 -5.93
C ALA A 36 -21.03 -5.67 -6.67
N LEU A 37 -21.81 -5.41 -7.73
CA LEU A 37 -22.37 -6.45 -8.58
C LEU A 37 -21.30 -7.18 -9.38
N ARG A 38 -20.37 -6.46 -10.01
CA ARG A 38 -19.28 -7.05 -10.79
C ARG A 38 -18.32 -7.88 -9.92
N ALA A 39 -18.10 -7.45 -8.68
CA ALA A 39 -17.30 -8.18 -7.70
C ALA A 39 -17.89 -9.53 -7.28
N LYS A 40 -19.16 -9.84 -7.62
CA LYS A 40 -19.69 -11.19 -7.43
C LYS A 40 -19.08 -12.22 -8.39
N GLU A 41 -18.61 -11.77 -9.55
CA GLU A 41 -18.11 -12.67 -10.60
C GLU A 41 -16.59 -12.71 -10.68
N ARG A 42 -15.90 -11.61 -10.34
CA ARG A 42 -14.44 -11.50 -10.50
C ARG A 42 -13.82 -10.48 -9.55
N PRO A 43 -12.52 -10.59 -9.25
CA PRO A 43 -11.77 -9.55 -8.54
C PRO A 43 -11.75 -8.23 -9.31
N LEU A 44 -11.75 -7.10 -8.60
CA LEU A 44 -11.71 -5.77 -9.21
C LEU A 44 -10.51 -4.97 -8.73
N ILE A 45 -9.88 -4.23 -9.64
CA ILE A 45 -9.04 -3.07 -9.34
C ILE A 45 -9.75 -1.84 -9.88
N VAL A 46 -10.15 -0.93 -9.00
CA VAL A 46 -10.89 0.29 -9.34
C VAL A 46 -9.96 1.49 -9.22
N VAL A 47 -9.73 2.17 -10.33
CA VAL A 47 -8.84 3.32 -10.41
C VAL A 47 -9.67 4.60 -10.36
N THR A 48 -9.32 5.50 -9.44
CA THR A 48 -9.97 6.81 -9.29
C THR A 48 -8.99 7.94 -9.61
N ALA A 49 -9.51 9.15 -9.86
CA ALA A 49 -8.66 10.29 -10.20
C ALA A 49 -7.86 10.88 -9.01
N SER A 50 -8.22 10.59 -7.75
CA SER A 50 -7.61 11.20 -6.55
C SER A 50 -7.70 10.33 -5.31
N SER A 51 -6.82 10.53 -4.32
CA SER A 51 -6.87 9.78 -3.05
C SER A 51 -8.22 9.98 -2.33
N ARG A 52 -8.73 11.21 -2.29
CA ARG A 52 -10.05 11.50 -1.69
C ARG A 52 -11.17 10.70 -2.34
N SER A 53 -11.24 10.65 -3.67
CA SER A 53 -12.26 9.85 -4.37
C SER A 53 -12.10 8.35 -4.13
N ALA A 54 -10.87 7.86 -3.90
CA ALA A 54 -10.64 6.47 -3.52
C ALA A 54 -11.15 6.20 -2.10
N GLU A 55 -10.82 7.05 -1.13
CA GLU A 55 -11.27 6.95 0.26
C GLU A 55 -12.79 6.99 0.39
N ASP A 56 -13.44 7.95 -0.28
CA ASP A 56 -14.91 8.09 -0.31
C ASP A 56 -15.55 6.81 -0.89
N LEU A 57 -15.03 6.30 -2.01
CA LEU A 57 -15.52 5.08 -2.65
C LEU A 57 -15.32 3.82 -1.79
N VAL A 58 -14.17 3.69 -1.12
CA VAL A 58 -13.91 2.59 -0.18
C VAL A 58 -14.92 2.58 0.95
N SER A 59 -15.23 3.75 1.52
CA SER A 59 -16.25 3.90 2.57
C SER A 59 -17.61 3.42 2.10
N GLU A 60 -18.04 3.83 0.90
CA GLU A 60 -19.31 3.42 0.30
C GLU A 60 -19.35 1.90 0.01
N LEU A 61 -18.30 1.38 -0.62
CA LEU A 61 -18.19 -0.04 -0.99
C LEU A 61 -18.17 -0.97 0.21
N ARG A 62 -17.53 -0.60 1.33
CA ARG A 62 -17.54 -1.42 2.56
C ARG A 62 -18.94 -1.65 3.13
N THR A 63 -19.91 -0.81 2.79
CA THR A 63 -21.31 -1.03 3.17
C THR A 63 -22.02 -2.06 2.27
N LEU A 64 -21.50 -2.28 1.07
CA LEU A 64 -22.09 -3.07 -0.01
C LEU A 64 -21.39 -4.42 -0.23
N HIS A 65 -20.10 -4.49 0.07
CA HIS A 65 -19.22 -5.62 -0.22
C HIS A 65 -18.25 -5.85 0.93
N GLU A 66 -17.95 -7.12 1.24
CA GLU A 66 -17.19 -7.49 2.44
C GLU A 66 -15.68 -7.35 2.26
N CYS A 67 -15.17 -7.66 1.06
CA CYS A 67 -13.75 -7.68 0.77
C CYS A 67 -13.32 -6.45 -0.02
N VAL A 68 -13.20 -5.31 0.66
CA VAL A 68 -12.83 -4.02 0.05
C VAL A 68 -11.54 -3.47 0.66
N TYR A 69 -10.52 -3.31 -0.18
CA TYR A 69 -9.19 -2.86 0.18
C TYR A 69 -8.86 -1.52 -0.47
N GLU A 70 -8.16 -0.68 0.28
CA GLU A 70 -7.61 0.58 -0.21
C GLU A 70 -6.13 0.38 -0.49
N PHE A 71 -5.70 0.63 -1.73
CA PHE A 71 -4.30 0.71 -2.09
C PHE A 71 -3.93 2.19 -2.32
N PRO A 72 -3.57 2.93 -1.26
CA PRO A 72 -3.40 4.37 -1.34
C PRO A 72 -2.14 4.74 -2.14
N ALA A 73 -2.10 6.00 -2.57
CA ALA A 73 -0.87 6.62 -3.03
C ALA A 73 -0.06 7.15 -1.85
N TRP A 74 1.26 7.23 -2.01
CA TRP A 74 2.08 8.02 -1.10
C TRP A 74 1.69 9.50 -1.18
N GLU A 75 1.80 10.16 -0.03
CA GLU A 75 1.64 11.59 0.13
C GLU A 75 2.82 12.34 -0.48
N THR A 76 4.00 11.69 -0.45
CA THR A 76 5.26 12.17 -1.04
C THR A 76 5.41 11.72 -2.49
N LEU A 77 6.29 12.42 -3.22
CA LEU A 77 6.75 11.94 -4.52
C LEU A 77 7.86 10.90 -4.35
N PRO A 78 8.02 9.94 -5.29
CA PRO A 78 9.00 8.87 -5.17
C PRO A 78 10.44 9.30 -4.89
N HIS A 79 10.85 10.47 -5.37
CA HIS A 79 12.22 10.95 -5.29
C HIS A 79 12.43 11.99 -4.17
N GLU A 80 11.37 12.35 -3.44
CA GLU A 80 11.47 13.29 -2.33
C GLU A 80 12.24 12.64 -1.17
N ARG A 81 13.07 13.44 -0.50
CA ARG A 81 13.79 13.02 0.72
C ARG A 81 12.90 13.08 1.96
N LEU A 82 11.64 12.66 1.79
CA LEU A 82 10.63 12.56 2.83
C LEU A 82 9.96 11.21 2.68
N SER A 83 9.83 10.48 3.78
CA SER A 83 9.23 9.15 3.74
C SER A 83 7.70 9.25 3.77
N PRO A 84 7.00 8.32 3.11
CA PRO A 84 5.56 8.21 3.24
C PRO A 84 5.18 7.85 4.69
N ARG A 85 3.93 8.15 5.06
CA ARG A 85 3.45 7.80 6.40
C ARG A 85 3.32 6.29 6.58
N SER A 86 3.63 5.80 7.77
CA SER A 86 3.61 4.37 8.08
C SER A 86 2.25 3.72 7.90
N ASP A 87 1.16 4.45 8.14
CA ASP A 87 -0.22 3.97 7.95
C ASP A 87 -0.55 3.80 6.45
N THR A 88 -0.18 4.76 5.60
CA THR A 88 -0.28 4.65 4.15
C THR A 88 0.52 3.46 3.62
N VAL A 89 1.76 3.31 4.07
CA VAL A 89 2.61 2.15 3.73
C VAL A 89 1.95 0.84 4.16
N ALA A 90 1.50 0.76 5.41
CA ALA A 90 0.91 -0.47 5.93
C ALA A 90 -0.41 -0.82 5.22
N LYS A 91 -1.24 0.14 4.80
CA LYS A 91 -2.44 -0.13 3.99
C LYS A 91 -2.09 -0.72 2.62
N ARG A 92 -1.04 -0.18 1.98
CA ARG A 92 -0.52 -0.72 0.71
C ARG A 92 -0.05 -2.15 0.91
N ILE A 93 0.82 -2.38 1.89
CA ILE A 93 1.36 -3.71 2.19
C ILE A 93 0.27 -4.70 2.61
N GLN A 94 -0.72 -4.27 3.40
CA GLN A 94 -1.89 -5.09 3.74
C GLN A 94 -2.62 -5.55 2.48
N THR A 95 -2.88 -4.64 1.54
CA THR A 95 -3.52 -5.02 0.27
C THR A 95 -2.68 -6.06 -0.50
N LEU A 96 -1.35 -5.92 -0.50
CA LEU A 96 -0.44 -6.88 -1.14
C LEU A 96 -0.47 -8.25 -0.46
N TYR A 97 -0.49 -8.30 0.87
CA TYR A 97 -0.67 -9.55 1.63
C TYR A 97 -1.97 -10.25 1.27
N GLU A 98 -3.03 -9.48 1.15
CA GLU A 98 -4.35 -10.02 0.85
C GLU A 98 -4.39 -10.57 -0.57
N ILE A 99 -3.77 -9.90 -1.55
CA ILE A 99 -3.63 -10.50 -2.88
C ILE A 99 -2.90 -11.86 -2.84
N GLU A 100 -1.83 -12.00 -2.05
CA GLU A 100 -1.13 -13.29 -1.91
C GLU A 100 -1.95 -14.34 -1.14
N ASN A 101 -2.71 -13.95 -0.13
CA ASN A 101 -3.63 -14.82 0.58
C ASN A 101 -4.69 -15.39 -0.37
N TRP A 102 -5.32 -14.54 -1.19
CA TRP A 102 -6.30 -14.96 -2.20
C TRP A 102 -5.68 -15.85 -3.27
N ARG A 103 -4.42 -15.59 -3.65
CA ARG A 103 -3.69 -16.43 -4.62
C ARG A 103 -3.44 -17.82 -4.07
N SER A 104 -3.11 -17.94 -2.79
CA SER A 104 -2.75 -19.20 -2.13
C SER A 104 -3.97 -20.00 -1.68
N ALA A 105 -5.02 -19.31 -1.23
CA ALA A 105 -6.28 -19.89 -0.80
C ALA A 105 -7.43 -19.00 -1.29
N PRO A 106 -7.96 -19.25 -2.51
CA PRO A 106 -9.05 -18.45 -3.07
C PRO A 106 -10.23 -18.38 -2.11
N ASN A 107 -10.56 -17.17 -1.65
CA ASN A 107 -11.73 -16.92 -0.83
C ASN A 107 -13.01 -17.03 -1.69
N GLN A 108 -14.17 -17.25 -1.07
CA GLN A 108 -15.46 -17.29 -1.77
C GLN A 108 -15.92 -15.91 -2.26
N VAL A 109 -15.38 -14.83 -1.67
CA VAL A 109 -15.72 -13.45 -2.01
C VAL A 109 -14.55 -12.81 -2.76
N ASN A 110 -14.81 -12.30 -3.97
CA ASN A 110 -13.76 -11.64 -4.74
C ASN A 110 -13.41 -10.28 -4.13
N PRO A 111 -12.14 -9.86 -4.13
CA PRO A 111 -11.75 -8.57 -3.58
C PRO A 111 -12.06 -7.42 -4.53
N ILE A 112 -12.37 -6.25 -3.96
CA ILE A 112 -12.36 -4.96 -4.65
C ILE A 112 -11.19 -4.15 -4.09
N ILE A 113 -10.19 -3.87 -4.92
CA ILE A 113 -9.06 -3.01 -4.58
C ILE A 113 -9.32 -1.65 -5.20
N VAL A 114 -9.38 -0.60 -4.38
CA VAL A 114 -9.55 0.78 -4.86
C VAL A 114 -8.23 1.52 -4.72
N THR A 115 -7.80 2.18 -5.80
CA THR A 115 -6.55 2.94 -5.81
C THR A 115 -6.72 4.26 -6.59
N PRO A 116 -6.13 5.37 -6.15
CA PRO A 116 -6.00 6.54 -7.01
C PRO A 116 -5.00 6.27 -8.15
N VAL A 117 -5.12 7.00 -9.25
CA VAL A 117 -4.19 6.87 -10.41
C VAL A 117 -2.72 7.00 -10.00
N ARG A 118 -2.41 7.85 -9.02
CA ARG A 118 -1.06 7.97 -8.44
C ARG A 118 -0.57 6.67 -7.80
N GLY A 119 -1.44 5.93 -7.12
CA GLY A 119 -1.10 4.62 -6.54
C GLY A 119 -1.04 3.52 -7.60
N PHE A 120 -1.88 3.60 -8.63
CA PHE A 120 -1.95 2.64 -9.73
C PHE A 120 -0.68 2.61 -10.58
N ILE A 121 -0.09 3.78 -10.88
CA ILE A 121 1.15 3.88 -11.66
C ILE A 121 2.42 3.66 -10.84
N HIS A 122 2.30 3.54 -9.51
CA HIS A 122 3.45 3.45 -8.61
C HIS A 122 3.84 1.98 -8.37
N CYS A 123 4.99 1.60 -8.90
CA CYS A 123 5.67 0.35 -8.59
C CYS A 123 6.15 0.29 -7.14
N PHE A 124 6.27 -0.92 -6.65
CA PHE A 124 6.73 -1.24 -5.30
C PHE A 124 7.69 -2.43 -5.34
N ILE A 125 8.44 -2.66 -4.26
CA ILE A 125 9.40 -3.76 -4.18
C ILE A 125 8.65 -5.10 -4.26
N SER A 126 9.03 -5.97 -5.20
CA SER A 126 8.22 -7.14 -5.57
C SER A 126 8.06 -8.20 -4.46
N ASN A 127 8.90 -8.20 -3.43
CA ASN A 127 8.80 -9.14 -2.31
C ASN A 127 7.85 -8.67 -1.19
N LEU A 128 7.34 -7.44 -1.25
CA LEU A 128 6.39 -6.92 -0.28
C LEU A 128 5.09 -7.75 -0.27
N GLY A 129 4.62 -8.09 0.92
CA GLY A 129 3.42 -8.91 1.10
C GLY A 129 3.62 -10.42 0.91
N LYS A 130 4.84 -10.90 0.64
CA LYS A 130 5.11 -12.34 0.39
C LYS A 130 5.72 -13.08 1.58
N ALA A 131 6.42 -12.39 2.47
CA ALA A 131 7.00 -13.00 3.68
C ALA A 131 5.93 -13.17 4.76
N PRO A 132 5.88 -14.28 5.51
CA PRO A 132 4.87 -14.49 6.54
C PRO A 132 4.93 -13.40 7.62
N LEU A 133 3.76 -12.96 8.09
CA LEU A 133 3.64 -12.01 9.20
C LEU A 133 3.62 -12.75 10.53
N ILE A 134 4.25 -12.17 11.55
CA ILE A 134 3.91 -12.51 12.92
C ILE A 134 2.51 -11.95 13.20
N GLN A 135 1.62 -12.85 13.59
CA GLN A 135 0.35 -12.50 14.20
C GLN A 135 0.55 -12.50 15.72
N LEU A 136 -0.03 -11.54 16.43
CA LEU A 136 -0.08 -11.48 17.88
C LEU A 136 -1.43 -12.00 18.35
N GLN A 137 -1.41 -12.96 19.28
CA GLN A 137 -2.58 -13.45 19.98
C GLN A 137 -2.21 -13.86 21.41
N ALA A 138 -3.15 -13.75 22.35
CA ALA A 138 -2.98 -14.34 23.67
C ALA A 138 -2.77 -15.86 23.60
N ASN A 139 -1.95 -16.39 24.50
CA ASN A 139 -1.48 -17.78 24.59
C ASN A 139 -0.62 -18.24 23.40
N GLN A 140 -0.02 -17.29 22.68
CA GLN A 140 0.93 -17.60 21.63
C GLN A 140 2.34 -17.75 22.21
N GLU A 141 3.00 -18.87 21.90
CA GLU A 141 4.42 -19.08 22.18
C GLU A 141 5.28 -18.24 21.23
N ILE A 142 5.86 -17.18 21.76
CA ILE A 142 6.85 -16.33 21.10
C ILE A 142 7.67 -15.64 22.19
N SER A 143 9.00 -15.64 22.06
CA SER A 143 9.84 -14.93 23.03
C SER A 143 9.77 -13.42 22.80
N LEU A 144 9.93 -12.65 23.87
CA LEU A 144 10.01 -11.19 23.80
C LEU A 144 11.12 -10.74 22.84
N THR A 145 12.27 -11.41 22.88
CA THR A 145 13.41 -11.12 21.99
C THR A 145 13.05 -11.32 20.53
N ALA A 146 12.38 -12.42 20.18
CA ALA A 146 11.96 -12.70 18.81
C ALA A 146 10.97 -11.64 18.29
N LEU A 147 10.03 -11.19 19.12
CA LEU A 147 9.12 -10.11 18.76
C LEU A 147 9.86 -8.79 18.52
N VAL A 148 10.80 -8.43 19.39
CA VAL A 148 11.61 -7.20 19.26
C VAL A 148 12.47 -7.22 17.99
N GLU A 149 13.13 -8.34 17.70
CA GLU A 149 13.91 -8.50 16.47
C GLU A 149 13.02 -8.40 15.22
N HIS A 150 11.84 -8.99 15.27
CA HIS A 150 10.88 -8.89 14.17
C HIS A 150 10.41 -7.45 13.95
N LEU A 151 10.02 -6.73 15.01
CA LEU A 151 9.63 -5.32 14.93
C LEU A 151 10.75 -4.45 14.32
N ALA A 152 11.99 -4.65 14.75
CA ALA A 152 13.14 -3.95 14.17
C ALA A 152 13.32 -4.27 12.67
N SER A 153 13.17 -5.53 12.27
CA SER A 153 13.23 -5.95 10.86
C SER A 153 12.14 -5.31 9.99
N LEU A 154 11.02 -4.97 10.61
CA LEU A 154 9.86 -4.32 10.00
C LEU A 154 9.91 -2.79 10.06
N SER A 155 11.08 -2.21 10.40
CA SER A 155 11.31 -0.77 10.52
C SER A 155 10.45 -0.07 11.58
N TYR A 156 10.09 -0.77 12.65
CA TYR A 156 9.57 -0.11 13.85
C TYR A 156 10.71 0.60 14.60
N THR A 157 10.39 1.73 15.21
CA THR A 157 11.35 2.54 15.96
C THR A 157 11.26 2.19 17.44
N ARG A 158 12.40 1.78 18.02
CA ARG A 158 12.48 1.54 19.46
C ARG A 158 12.55 2.88 20.19
N THR A 159 11.65 3.11 21.12
CA THR A 159 11.57 4.32 21.95
C THR A 159 11.45 3.96 23.43
N ASP A 160 11.61 4.95 24.31
CA ASP A 160 11.36 4.78 25.74
C ASP A 160 9.86 4.79 26.07
N LEU A 161 9.07 5.48 25.25
CA LEU A 161 7.64 5.65 25.36
C LEU A 161 7.00 5.61 23.96
N VAL A 162 5.91 4.85 23.83
CA VAL A 162 5.17 4.75 22.58
C VAL A 162 4.23 5.93 22.44
N GLU A 163 4.44 6.73 21.40
CA GLU A 163 3.63 7.92 21.11
C GLU A 163 3.06 7.91 19.69
N ARG A 164 3.77 7.33 18.73
CA ARG A 164 3.44 7.38 17.30
C ARG A 164 3.32 5.98 16.72
N ARG A 165 2.53 5.87 15.65
CA ARG A 165 2.46 4.67 14.82
C ARG A 165 3.87 4.27 14.36
N GLY A 166 4.20 3.01 14.49
CA GLY A 166 5.53 2.46 14.20
C GLY A 166 6.50 2.52 15.38
N ASP A 167 6.12 3.09 16.53
CA ASP A 167 6.93 3.01 17.75
C ASP A 167 6.73 1.68 18.48
N PHE A 168 7.76 1.24 19.19
CA PHE A 168 7.65 0.23 20.22
C PHE A 168 8.58 0.49 21.40
N ALA A 169 8.19 0.08 22.60
CA ALA A 169 8.97 0.18 23.82
C ALA A 169 8.98 -1.16 24.57
N VAL A 170 10.07 -1.44 25.29
CA VAL A 170 10.24 -2.69 26.05
C VAL A 170 10.47 -2.36 27.51
N ARG A 171 9.68 -2.95 28.41
CA ARG A 171 9.74 -2.71 29.87
C ARG A 171 9.56 -4.01 30.62
N GLY A 172 10.65 -4.65 31.04
CA GLY A 172 10.59 -5.95 31.69
C GLY A 172 9.95 -6.99 30.77
N GLY A 173 8.87 -7.62 31.21
CA GLY A 173 8.09 -8.59 30.43
C GLY A 173 7.01 -7.96 29.55
N ILE A 174 7.08 -6.66 29.25
CA ILE A 174 6.04 -5.93 28.49
C ILE A 174 6.66 -5.35 27.22
N VAL A 175 5.94 -5.48 26.11
CA VAL A 175 6.21 -4.74 24.86
C VAL A 175 5.01 -3.88 24.51
N ASP A 176 5.18 -2.57 24.55
CA ASP A 176 4.21 -1.61 24.03
C ASP A 176 4.51 -1.36 22.55
N ILE A 177 3.50 -1.41 21.68
CA ILE A 177 3.65 -1.30 20.22
C ILE A 177 2.51 -0.47 19.66
N PHE A 178 2.80 0.51 18.80
CA PHE A 178 1.76 1.19 18.03
C PHE A 178 1.73 0.71 16.58
N LEU A 179 0.87 -0.27 16.29
CA LEU A 179 0.75 -0.79 14.92
C LEU A 179 0.23 0.30 13.95
N PRO A 180 0.78 0.41 12.72
CA PRO A 180 0.39 1.43 11.76
C PRO A 180 -1.08 1.46 11.36
N LEU A 181 -1.81 0.35 11.49
CA LEU A 181 -3.24 0.25 11.15
C LEU A 181 -4.17 0.23 12.37
N SER A 182 -3.63 0.22 13.60
CA SER A 182 -4.45 0.16 14.81
C SER A 182 -4.95 1.54 15.25
N ALA A 183 -6.16 1.67 15.79
CA ALA A 183 -6.63 2.95 16.33
C ALA A 183 -5.85 3.38 17.59
N HIS A 184 -5.48 2.42 18.44
CA HIS A 184 -4.78 2.61 19.70
C HIS A 184 -3.50 1.75 19.74
N PRO A 185 -2.46 2.16 20.48
CA PRO A 185 -1.32 1.29 20.74
C PRO A 185 -1.73 0.09 21.60
N ILE A 186 -0.93 -0.96 21.52
CA ILE A 186 -1.16 -2.27 22.10
C ILE A 186 -0.05 -2.55 23.10
N ARG A 187 -0.45 -3.01 24.29
CA ARG A 187 0.43 -3.58 25.30
C ARG A 187 0.39 -5.09 25.17
N VAL A 188 1.56 -5.69 25.02
CA VAL A 188 1.77 -7.15 24.98
C VAL A 188 2.46 -7.55 26.28
N ASP A 189 1.75 -8.24 27.16
CA ASP A 189 2.26 -8.75 28.42
C ASP A 189 2.74 -10.20 28.23
N PHE A 190 3.98 -10.49 28.65
CA PHE A 190 4.61 -11.80 28.51
C PHE A 190 4.76 -12.51 29.86
N PHE A 191 4.59 -13.83 29.84
CA PHE A 191 5.00 -14.74 30.89
C PHE A 191 6.01 -15.76 30.33
N GLY A 192 7.31 -15.49 30.54
CA GLY A 192 8.37 -16.27 29.89
C GLY A 192 8.39 -16.03 28.37
N ASP A 193 8.20 -17.10 27.60
CA ASP A 193 8.17 -17.07 26.12
C ASP A 193 6.74 -17.21 25.57
N GLU A 194 5.74 -16.76 26.33
CA GLU A 194 4.33 -16.80 25.95
C GLU A 194 3.69 -15.42 26.13
N ILE A 195 2.85 -15.01 25.17
CA ILE A 195 2.00 -13.83 25.30
C ILE A 195 0.84 -14.18 26.25
N GLU A 196 0.84 -13.60 27.44
CA GLU A 196 -0.22 -13.78 28.44
C GLU A 196 -1.46 -12.97 28.04
N GLN A 197 -1.27 -11.69 27.72
CA GLN A 197 -2.36 -10.77 27.44
C GLN A 197 -2.00 -9.70 26.42
N LEU A 198 -3.01 -9.32 25.63
CA LEU A 198 -2.97 -8.17 24.73
C LEU A 198 -4.02 -7.16 25.16
N SER A 199 -3.67 -5.89 25.25
CA SER A 199 -4.65 -4.82 25.55
C SER A 199 -4.34 -3.53 24.80
N TYR A 200 -5.37 -2.80 24.37
CA TYR A 200 -5.21 -1.42 23.92
C TYR A 200 -4.92 -0.51 25.11
N PHE A 201 -4.16 0.57 24.91
CA PHE A 201 -3.93 1.61 25.91
C PHE A 201 -4.00 3.02 25.32
N ASP A 202 -4.20 4.03 26.18
CA ASP A 202 -4.26 5.43 25.75
C ASP A 202 -2.86 6.04 25.69
N VAL A 203 -2.51 6.71 24.58
CA VAL A 203 -1.18 7.30 24.39
C VAL A 203 -0.89 8.41 25.41
N SER A 204 -1.90 9.15 25.86
CA SER A 204 -1.74 10.34 26.70
C SER A 204 -1.41 10.02 28.16
N ASP A 205 -2.02 8.97 28.72
CA ASP A 205 -1.83 8.58 30.12
C ASP A 205 -1.23 7.17 30.30
N GLN A 206 -1.04 6.44 29.20
CA GLN A 206 -0.40 5.13 29.13
C GLN A 206 -1.16 4.04 29.90
N ARG A 207 -2.47 4.24 30.09
CA ARG A 207 -3.35 3.30 30.80
C ARG A 207 -4.10 2.39 29.85
N THR A 208 -4.22 1.14 30.28
CA THR A 208 -5.00 0.12 29.58
C THR A 208 -6.45 0.54 29.42
N ILE A 209 -6.99 0.35 28.21
CA ILE A 209 -8.37 0.65 27.84
C ILE A 209 -9.19 -0.65 27.82
N GLN A 210 -8.82 -1.60 26.96
CA GLN A 210 -9.59 -2.81 26.70
C GLN A 210 -8.68 -3.95 26.26
N SER A 211 -8.97 -5.17 26.72
CA SER A 211 -8.28 -6.38 26.26
C SER A 211 -8.67 -6.77 24.83
N ILE A 212 -7.72 -7.36 24.12
CA ILE A 212 -7.79 -7.74 22.71
C ILE A 212 -7.90 -9.27 22.66
N SER A 213 -8.91 -9.76 21.95
CA SER A 213 -9.11 -11.21 21.80
C SER A 213 -8.88 -11.70 20.36
N GLU A 214 -8.97 -10.77 19.41
CA GLU A 214 -8.66 -10.97 18.02
C GLU A 214 -7.16 -11.07 17.75
N LYS A 215 -6.81 -11.72 16.63
CA LYS A 215 -5.44 -11.77 16.14
C LYS A 215 -5.07 -10.43 15.51
N LEU A 216 -3.88 -9.93 15.81
CA LEU A 216 -3.34 -8.71 15.22
C LEU A 216 -2.15 -9.04 14.33
N SER A 217 -2.13 -8.52 13.10
CA SER A 217 -0.99 -8.71 12.19
C SER A 217 -0.02 -7.54 12.29
N ILE A 218 1.27 -7.83 12.39
CA ILE A 218 2.32 -6.80 12.44
C ILE A 218 2.79 -6.49 11.01
N TYR A 219 2.28 -5.41 10.42
CA TYR A 219 2.73 -4.97 9.10
C TYR A 219 4.03 -4.15 9.18
N PRO A 220 4.87 -4.18 8.12
CA PRO A 220 6.02 -3.30 8.02
C PRO A 220 5.64 -1.82 8.02
N CYS A 221 6.48 -0.97 8.63
CA CYS A 221 6.29 0.48 8.66
C CYS A 221 6.84 1.19 7.41
N ARG A 222 7.65 0.50 6.60
CA ARG A 222 8.32 1.01 5.39
C ARG A 222 8.23 0.00 4.27
N GLU A 223 8.20 0.48 3.03
CA GLU A 223 8.27 -0.37 1.83
C GLU A 223 9.71 -0.82 1.54
N LEU A 224 10.71 -0.02 1.92
CA LEU A 224 12.12 -0.39 1.84
C LEU A 224 12.59 -0.94 3.19
N LEU A 225 12.80 -2.25 3.28
CA LEU A 225 13.33 -2.92 4.48
C LEU A 225 14.85 -3.11 4.37
N LEU A 226 15.56 -2.90 5.48
CA LEU A 226 17.03 -2.95 5.56
C LEU A 226 17.58 -4.38 5.65
N THR A 227 17.24 -5.21 4.67
CA THR A 227 17.80 -6.56 4.52
C THR A 227 19.30 -6.53 4.24
N ASP A 228 20.01 -7.62 4.50
CA ASP A 228 21.45 -7.70 4.22
C ASP A 228 21.81 -7.41 2.76
N ALA A 229 20.95 -7.79 1.81
CA ALA A 229 21.12 -7.47 0.40
C ALA A 229 21.05 -5.94 0.15
N VAL A 230 20.06 -5.27 0.73
CA VAL A 230 19.90 -3.80 0.64
C VAL A 230 21.08 -3.08 1.29
N ARG A 231 21.52 -3.56 2.47
CA ARG A 231 22.67 -2.99 3.20
C ARG A 231 23.97 -3.11 2.42
N THR A 232 24.21 -4.30 1.85
CA THR A 232 25.39 -4.57 1.01
C THR A 232 25.36 -3.70 -0.25
N ARG A 233 24.21 -3.63 -0.93
CA ARG A 233 24.03 -2.77 -2.09
C ARG A 233 24.28 -1.31 -1.76
N ALA A 234 23.76 -0.81 -0.64
CA ALA A 234 23.98 0.56 -0.20
C ALA A 234 25.47 0.85 0.00
N TYR A 235 26.20 -0.04 0.69
CA TYR A 235 27.64 0.08 0.91
C TYR A 235 28.43 0.23 -0.41
N GLU A 236 28.10 -0.57 -1.42
CA GLU A 236 28.74 -0.52 -2.75
C GLU A 236 28.46 0.78 -3.52
N LEU A 237 27.40 1.49 -3.15
CA LEU A 237 26.95 2.71 -3.80
C LEU A 237 27.44 4.00 -3.11
N VAL A 238 27.88 3.93 -1.86
CA VAL A 238 28.30 5.10 -1.04
C VAL A 238 29.29 5.99 -1.79
N GLU A 239 30.35 5.41 -2.34
CA GLU A 239 31.41 6.16 -3.04
C GLU A 239 31.03 6.53 -4.48
N LYS A 240 30.04 5.85 -5.07
CA LYS A 240 29.54 6.15 -6.43
C LYS A 240 28.64 7.38 -6.44
N TYR A 241 27.90 7.62 -5.36
CA TYR A 241 26.92 8.70 -5.27
C TYR A 241 27.17 9.60 -4.05
N PRO A 242 28.15 10.52 -4.11
CA PRO A 242 28.46 11.44 -3.02
C PRO A 242 27.24 12.26 -2.54
N ALA A 243 26.34 12.62 -3.45
CA ALA A 243 25.10 13.35 -3.17
C ALA A 243 24.10 12.59 -2.25
N ALA A 244 24.20 11.26 -2.21
CA ALA A 244 23.39 10.37 -1.38
C ALA A 244 24.18 9.68 -0.26
N LYS A 245 25.46 10.04 -0.09
CA LYS A 245 26.41 9.36 0.81
C LYS A 245 25.89 9.23 2.24
N GLU A 246 25.32 10.28 2.82
CA GLU A 246 24.77 10.24 4.18
C GLU A 246 23.66 9.18 4.33
N VAL A 247 22.73 9.13 3.38
CA VAL A 247 21.60 8.20 3.41
C VAL A 247 22.09 6.77 3.16
N LEU A 248 22.96 6.58 2.16
CA LEU A 248 23.53 5.26 1.83
C LEU A 248 24.38 4.68 2.97
N ASP A 249 25.18 5.52 3.64
CA ASP A 249 26.00 5.08 4.77
C ASP A 249 25.13 4.58 5.93
N ARG A 250 24.09 5.32 6.30
CA ARG A 250 23.10 4.89 7.31
C ARG A 250 22.42 3.57 6.92
N ILE A 251 21.94 3.46 5.68
CA ILE A 251 21.31 2.24 5.16
C ILE A 251 22.29 1.07 5.27
N SER A 252 23.56 1.24 4.89
CA SER A 252 24.57 0.17 4.96
C SER A 252 24.80 -0.33 6.40
N GLN A 253 24.71 0.58 7.38
CA GLN A 253 24.83 0.29 8.80
C GLN A 253 23.54 -0.29 9.40
N GLY A 254 22.46 -0.42 8.63
CA GLY A 254 21.16 -0.92 9.12
C GLY A 254 20.37 0.15 9.89
N ILE A 255 20.66 1.43 9.67
CA ILE A 255 20.00 2.55 10.32
C ILE A 255 18.93 3.12 9.38
N VAL A 256 17.68 3.08 9.84
CA VAL A 256 16.54 3.70 9.15
C VAL A 256 16.73 5.22 9.14
N THR A 257 16.50 5.86 7.99
CA THR A 257 16.61 7.31 7.83
C THR A 257 15.48 7.84 6.97
N GLU A 258 15.07 9.08 7.23
CA GLU A 258 14.00 9.72 6.47
C GLU A 258 14.37 9.90 5.00
N GLY A 259 13.40 9.68 4.10
CA GLY A 259 13.57 9.78 2.66
C GLY A 259 14.35 8.63 2.02
N MET A 260 14.72 7.57 2.74
CA MET A 260 15.46 6.42 2.18
C MET A 260 14.73 5.74 1.01
N GLU A 261 13.40 5.82 0.97
CA GLU A 261 12.57 5.30 -0.10
C GLU A 261 12.89 5.94 -1.45
N SER A 262 13.42 7.17 -1.47
CA SER A 262 13.88 7.82 -2.71
C SER A 262 14.99 7.07 -3.43
N LEU A 263 15.70 6.18 -2.73
CA LEU A 263 16.79 5.39 -3.29
C LEU A 263 16.37 3.95 -3.64
N ILE A 264 15.09 3.59 -3.54
CA ILE A 264 14.58 2.26 -3.93
C ILE A 264 15.12 1.82 -5.31
N PRO A 265 15.09 2.66 -6.37
CA PRO A 265 15.58 2.28 -7.70
C PRO A 265 17.06 1.88 -7.75
N LEU A 266 17.87 2.35 -6.80
CA LEU A 266 19.29 1.99 -6.69
C LEU A 266 19.55 0.77 -5.81
N LEU A 267 18.67 0.57 -4.84
CA LEU A 267 18.85 -0.43 -3.78
C LEU A 267 18.22 -1.78 -4.13
N THR A 268 17.32 -1.83 -5.11
CA THR A 268 16.72 -3.07 -5.60
C THR A 268 16.34 -2.98 -7.09
N ASP A 269 16.68 -4.02 -7.84
CA ASP A 269 16.24 -4.18 -9.23
C ASP A 269 14.84 -4.83 -9.32
N SER A 270 14.31 -5.32 -8.20
CA SER A 270 13.04 -6.07 -8.13
C SER A 270 11.89 -5.16 -7.76
N GLN A 271 11.18 -4.69 -8.78
CA GLN A 271 9.97 -3.88 -8.63
C GLN A 271 8.82 -4.45 -9.49
N GLU A 272 7.59 -4.29 -9.02
CA GLU A 272 6.39 -4.64 -9.77
C GLU A 272 5.27 -3.65 -9.52
N SER A 273 4.29 -3.60 -10.43
CA SER A 273 3.09 -2.77 -10.25
C SER A 273 1.94 -3.59 -9.66
N ILE A 274 0.86 -2.89 -9.30
CA ILE A 274 -0.38 -3.54 -8.85
C ILE A 274 -1.03 -4.39 -9.96
N ILE A 275 -0.78 -4.08 -11.24
CA ILE A 275 -1.28 -4.84 -12.39
C ILE A 275 -0.60 -6.21 -12.45
N LYS A 276 0.74 -6.24 -12.38
CA LYS A 276 1.52 -7.49 -12.28
C LYS A 276 1.15 -8.32 -11.06
N ARG A 277 0.87 -7.66 -9.93
CA ARG A 277 0.47 -8.35 -8.69
C ARG A 277 -0.95 -8.90 -8.74
N ALA A 278 -1.82 -8.39 -9.60
CA ALA A 278 -3.26 -8.71 -9.62
C ALA A 278 -3.55 -10.23 -9.69
N LEU A 279 -4.73 -10.61 -9.19
CA LEU A 279 -5.23 -11.98 -9.31
C LEU A 279 -5.57 -12.29 -10.78
N PRO A 280 -5.53 -13.56 -11.21
CA PRO A 280 -6.07 -13.96 -12.51
C PRO A 280 -7.53 -13.50 -12.67
N SER A 281 -7.91 -13.12 -13.88
CA SER A 281 -9.27 -12.62 -14.20
C SER A 281 -9.68 -11.33 -13.48
N THR A 282 -8.76 -10.65 -12.80
CA THR A 282 -9.03 -9.33 -12.22
C THR A 282 -9.46 -8.36 -13.31
N GLU A 283 -10.54 -7.64 -13.07
CA GLU A 283 -10.97 -6.58 -13.96
C GLU A 283 -10.50 -5.22 -13.45
N ILE A 284 -9.91 -4.43 -14.34
CA ILE A 284 -9.46 -3.07 -14.06
C ILE A 284 -10.54 -2.10 -14.56
N ILE A 285 -11.07 -1.29 -13.65
CA ILE A 285 -12.15 -0.34 -13.94
C ILE A 285 -11.66 1.08 -13.68
N PHE A 286 -11.65 1.91 -14.71
CA PHE A 286 -11.32 3.33 -14.61
C PHE A 286 -12.58 4.15 -14.39
N LEU A 287 -12.64 4.93 -13.29
CA LEU A 287 -13.73 5.86 -13.03
C LEU A 287 -13.36 7.23 -13.61
N ASP A 288 -14.04 7.64 -14.69
CA ASP A 288 -13.74 8.83 -15.48
C ASP A 288 -12.35 8.72 -16.16
N SER A 289 -12.29 7.91 -17.23
CA SER A 289 -11.04 7.52 -17.88
C SER A 289 -10.24 8.71 -18.45
N GLU A 290 -10.92 9.70 -19.03
CA GLU A 290 -10.29 10.92 -19.55
C GLU A 290 -9.67 11.74 -18.42
N ARG A 291 -10.38 11.89 -17.30
CA ARG A 291 -9.83 12.58 -16.13
C ARG A 291 -8.65 11.82 -15.54
N ILE A 292 -8.70 10.49 -15.48
CA ILE A 292 -7.58 9.66 -15.01
C ILE A 292 -6.36 9.84 -15.92
N ARG A 293 -6.56 9.82 -17.24
CA ARG A 293 -5.49 10.03 -18.22
C ARG A 293 -4.84 11.40 -18.04
N SER A 294 -5.62 12.47 -17.98
CA SER A 294 -5.11 13.82 -17.74
C SER A 294 -4.31 13.89 -16.42
N ARG A 295 -4.83 13.30 -15.34
CA ARG A 295 -4.13 13.27 -14.05
C ARG A 295 -2.83 12.47 -14.08
N ALA A 296 -2.79 11.34 -14.79
CA ALA A 296 -1.57 10.57 -14.96
C ALA A 296 -0.50 11.39 -15.70
N THR A 297 -0.87 12.09 -16.78
CA THR A 297 0.04 12.97 -17.52
C THR A 297 0.59 14.08 -16.65
N ASP A 298 -0.27 14.79 -15.90
CA ASP A 298 0.15 15.85 -14.99
C ASP A 298 1.11 15.34 -13.90
N LEU A 299 0.81 14.17 -13.33
CA LEU A 299 1.63 13.54 -12.29
C LEU A 299 3.02 13.17 -12.81
N LEU A 300 3.11 12.59 -14.00
CA LEU A 300 4.38 12.21 -14.61
C LEU A 300 5.22 13.44 -14.98
N SER A 301 4.60 14.49 -15.53
CA SER A 301 5.28 15.76 -15.80
C SER A 301 5.83 16.38 -14.52
N THR A 302 4.99 16.48 -13.50
CA THR A 302 5.38 17.02 -12.18
C THR A 302 6.51 16.19 -11.58
N ASN A 303 6.40 14.86 -11.59
CA ASN A 303 7.44 13.99 -11.03
C ASN A 303 8.79 14.20 -11.71
N LYS A 304 8.82 14.37 -13.04
CA LYS A 304 10.03 14.63 -13.80
C LYS A 304 10.67 15.98 -13.44
N GLU A 305 9.86 17.03 -13.28
CA GLU A 305 10.32 18.36 -12.86
C GLU A 305 10.95 18.34 -11.46
N PHE A 306 10.28 17.72 -10.50
CA PHE A 306 10.76 17.66 -9.12
C PHE A 306 11.96 16.71 -8.95
N LEU A 307 12.06 15.64 -9.75
CA LEU A 307 13.22 14.74 -9.74
C LEU A 307 14.50 15.48 -10.11
N ALA A 308 14.44 16.27 -11.19
CA ALA A 308 15.54 17.11 -11.62
C ALA A 308 15.94 18.12 -10.53
N ALA A 309 14.97 18.71 -9.83
CA ALA A 309 15.22 19.66 -8.75
C ALA A 309 15.83 18.99 -7.49
N SER A 310 15.34 17.82 -7.09
CA SER A 310 15.66 17.18 -5.80
C SER A 310 17.11 16.72 -5.68
N TRP A 311 17.75 16.39 -6.81
CA TRP A 311 19.15 15.94 -6.83
C TRP A 311 20.12 16.94 -7.50
N SER A 312 19.62 17.99 -8.15
CA SER A 312 20.48 19.04 -8.77
C SER A 312 21.23 19.90 -7.76
N ASN A 313 20.63 20.18 -6.59
CA ASN A 313 21.26 21.00 -5.55
C ASN A 313 22.26 20.24 -4.68
N ALA A 314 22.38 18.91 -4.83
CA ALA A 314 23.14 18.08 -3.92
C ALA A 314 24.67 18.14 -4.11
N SER A 315 25.20 18.73 -5.20
CA SER A 315 26.54 19.34 -5.26
C SER A 315 26.87 19.82 -6.67
N VAL A 316 27.51 21.00 -6.78
CA VAL A 316 28.19 21.43 -8.00
C VAL A 316 29.32 20.43 -8.28
N GLY A 317 29.09 19.49 -9.20
CA GLY A 317 30.09 18.55 -9.71
C GLY A 317 29.92 17.07 -9.34
N ALA A 318 28.93 16.68 -8.52
CA ALA A 318 28.65 15.25 -8.27
C ALA A 318 27.58 14.70 -9.20
N GLN A 319 27.68 13.42 -9.55
CA GLN A 319 26.63 12.72 -10.30
C GLN A 319 25.37 12.58 -9.42
N SER A 320 24.22 12.92 -10.00
CA SER A 320 22.91 12.62 -9.43
C SER A 320 22.76 11.11 -9.27
N PRO A 321 22.24 10.60 -8.14
CA PRO A 321 21.99 9.18 -7.96
C PRO A 321 20.86 8.65 -8.84
N LEU A 322 19.91 9.51 -9.22
CA LEU A 322 18.76 9.14 -10.04
C LEU A 322 18.72 10.00 -11.31
N HIS A 323 18.37 9.38 -12.42
CA HIS A 323 18.15 10.01 -13.71
C HIS A 323 16.69 9.89 -14.17
N ASP A 324 16.36 10.59 -15.25
CA ASP A 324 15.04 10.52 -15.87
C ASP A 324 14.73 9.08 -16.31
N GLY A 325 13.64 8.50 -15.80
CA GLY A 325 13.29 7.10 -15.99
C GLY A 325 13.68 6.16 -14.84
N ASP A 326 14.55 6.58 -13.91
CA ASP A 326 14.95 5.76 -12.74
C ASP A 326 13.93 5.86 -11.59
N GLY A 327 12.67 6.20 -11.88
CA GLY A 327 11.63 6.35 -10.87
C GLY A 327 10.89 5.06 -10.59
N THR A 328 10.14 5.02 -9.49
CA THR A 328 9.19 3.94 -9.21
C THR A 328 7.84 4.18 -9.87
N TYR A 329 7.64 5.27 -10.62
CA TYR A 329 6.43 5.48 -11.42
C TYR A 329 6.61 4.90 -12.82
N LEU A 330 5.63 4.12 -13.26
CA LEU A 330 5.51 3.72 -14.67
C LEU A 330 5.26 4.95 -15.53
N SER A 331 6.04 5.09 -16.60
CA SER A 331 5.70 5.98 -17.70
C SER A 331 4.37 5.55 -18.35
N TRP A 332 3.79 6.45 -19.15
CA TRP A 332 2.55 6.15 -19.86
C TRP A 332 2.69 4.94 -20.80
N ASP A 333 3.82 4.86 -21.51
CA ASP A 333 4.08 3.78 -22.46
C ASP A 333 4.29 2.44 -21.74
N GLU A 334 4.99 2.44 -20.61
CA GLU A 334 5.15 1.24 -19.78
C GLU A 334 3.82 0.78 -19.18
N LEU A 335 3.00 1.71 -18.70
CA LEU A 335 1.67 1.41 -18.19
C LEU A 335 0.79 0.75 -19.28
N GLN A 336 0.79 1.33 -20.49
CA GLN A 336 0.05 0.76 -21.62
C GLN A 336 0.57 -0.62 -22.03
N ALA A 337 1.89 -0.79 -22.10
CA ALA A 337 2.52 -2.07 -22.41
C ALA A 337 2.18 -3.13 -21.34
N GLU A 338 2.20 -2.76 -20.07
CA GLU A 338 1.87 -3.67 -18.97
C GLU A 338 0.40 -4.05 -18.97
N MET A 339 -0.51 -3.10 -19.18
CA MET A 339 -1.94 -3.38 -19.34
C MET A 339 -2.22 -4.31 -20.52
N ALA A 340 -1.53 -4.12 -21.66
CA ALA A 340 -1.64 -4.98 -22.83
C ALA A 340 -1.11 -6.41 -22.56
N ALA A 341 0.02 -6.52 -21.86
CA ALA A 341 0.65 -7.80 -21.53
C ALA A 341 -0.12 -8.60 -20.48
N ALA A 342 -0.77 -7.92 -19.53
CA ALA A 342 -1.49 -8.58 -18.43
C ALA A 342 -2.75 -9.34 -18.90
N ASN A 343 -3.27 -9.04 -20.09
CA ASN A 343 -4.50 -9.64 -20.65
C ASN A 343 -5.68 -9.61 -19.66
N LEU A 344 -5.75 -8.55 -18.85
CA LEU A 344 -6.83 -8.31 -17.88
C LEU A 344 -7.96 -7.50 -18.54
N PRO A 345 -9.24 -7.79 -18.24
CA PRO A 345 -10.34 -6.98 -18.76
C PRO A 345 -10.24 -5.52 -18.28
N LEU A 346 -10.35 -4.58 -19.23
CA LEU A 346 -10.31 -3.13 -18.98
C LEU A 346 -11.67 -2.51 -19.26
N GLN A 347 -12.27 -1.90 -18.24
CA GLN A 347 -13.57 -1.22 -18.33
C GLN A 347 -13.48 0.26 -17.94
N ASN A 348 -14.46 1.03 -18.39
CA ASN A 348 -14.57 2.45 -18.09
C ASN A 348 -15.96 2.78 -17.54
N PHE A 349 -16.02 3.47 -16.40
CA PHE A 349 -17.27 4.01 -15.87
C PHE A 349 -17.19 5.52 -15.97
N ASN A 350 -18.00 6.09 -16.85
CA ASN A 350 -17.94 7.50 -17.21
C ASN A 350 -19.21 8.24 -16.79
N PRO A 351 -19.11 9.48 -16.28
CA PRO A 351 -20.29 10.26 -15.91
C PRO A 351 -21.05 10.77 -17.14
N PHE A 352 -20.37 10.89 -18.28
CA PHE A 352 -20.90 11.36 -19.54
C PHE A 352 -20.45 10.42 -20.66
N GLY A 353 -21.31 10.21 -21.65
CA GLY A 353 -20.93 9.54 -22.89
C GLY A 353 -20.05 10.46 -23.74
N SER A 354 -19.22 9.86 -24.60
CA SER A 354 -18.54 10.63 -25.65
C SER A 354 -19.39 10.64 -26.91
N ASP A 355 -19.25 11.67 -27.75
CA ASP A 355 -19.88 11.71 -29.09
C ASP A 355 -19.39 10.59 -30.03
N LEU A 356 -18.39 9.80 -29.60
CA LEU A 356 -17.71 8.74 -30.35
C LEU A 356 -18.10 7.33 -29.88
N GLU A 357 -19.00 7.19 -28.89
CA GLU A 357 -19.47 5.90 -28.34
C GLU A 357 -20.93 5.58 -28.70
#